data_AF-A0A1E1WD47-F1
#
_entry.id   AF-A0A1E1WD47-F1
#
_cell.length_a   1.000
_cell.length_b   1.000
_cell.length_c   1.000
_cell.angle_alpha   90.00
_cell.angle_beta   90.00
_cell.angle_gamma   90.00
#
_symmetry.space_group_name_H-M   'P 1'
#
loop_
_entity.id
_entity.type
_entity.pdbx_description
1 polymer ?
#
loop_
_entity_poly.entity_id
_entity_poly.type
_entity_poly.pdbx_seq_one_letter_code
_entity_poly.pdbx_strand_id
1 'polypeptide(L)'
;PAAPAGAAPAAPAPDTNTDKPAEKEGEKEQEQEKKEEQAPAPVKTKFKYWGWTGENMYFIRGSNDNISIGAGDGKFGLWLDGDLYLGRTQRCTTYGNEPLTTREDFIVKIMECWTFI
;
A
#
# COMPACT_ATOMS: atom_id res chain seq x y z
N PRO A 1 52.25 -2.51 -19.98
CA PRO A 1 52.41 -3.52 -21.05
C PRO A 1 52.69 -4.90 -20.41
N ALA A 2 51.94 -5.92 -20.83
CA ALA A 2 52.15 -7.37 -20.75
C ALA A 2 52.59 -8.06 -19.44
N ALA A 3 51.76 -8.98 -18.94
CA ALA A 3 52.18 -10.20 -18.22
C ALA A 3 52.51 -11.32 -19.24
N PRO A 4 53.33 -12.33 -18.89
CA PRO A 4 52.81 -13.70 -18.58
C PRO A 4 53.75 -14.48 -17.61
N ALA A 5 53.67 -15.78 -17.25
CA ALA A 5 52.66 -16.82 -17.03
C ALA A 5 53.43 -18.09 -16.53
N GLY A 6 52.74 -19.03 -15.86
CA GLY A 6 53.12 -20.47 -15.72
C GLY A 6 53.85 -20.86 -14.41
N ALA A 7 53.67 -22.03 -13.79
CA ALA A 7 52.91 -23.25 -14.09
C ALA A 7 52.79 -24.11 -12.78
N ALA A 8 51.79 -25.01 -12.70
CA ALA A 8 51.64 -26.05 -11.65
C ALA A 8 52.16 -27.43 -12.17
N PRO A 9 52.43 -28.44 -11.31
CA PRO A 9 51.47 -29.53 -10.98
C PRO A 9 51.67 -30.07 -9.52
N ALA A 10 51.03 -31.11 -8.94
CA ALA A 10 50.45 -32.37 -9.39
C ALA A 10 49.50 -32.97 -8.32
N ALA A 11 48.65 -33.93 -8.73
CA ALA A 11 47.73 -34.72 -7.88
C ALA A 11 48.32 -36.10 -7.49
N PRO A 12 47.67 -36.82 -6.55
CA PRO A 12 47.24 -38.20 -6.86
C PRO A 12 45.84 -38.58 -6.31
N ALA A 13 45.21 -39.58 -6.96
CA ALA A 13 43.97 -40.31 -6.59
C ALA A 13 44.33 -41.65 -5.86
N PRO A 14 43.44 -42.64 -5.50
CA PRO A 14 42.01 -42.80 -5.85
C PRO A 14 41.06 -43.48 -4.78
N ASP A 15 39.78 -43.59 -5.18
CA ASP A 15 38.70 -44.58 -4.93
C ASP A 15 38.20 -44.97 -3.52
N THR A 16 36.86 -44.90 -3.33
CA THR A 16 36.01 -46.09 -3.10
C THR A 16 34.52 -45.74 -3.23
N ASN A 17 33.80 -46.68 -3.85
CA ASN A 17 32.40 -46.66 -4.27
C ASN A 17 31.48 -47.14 -3.13
N THR A 18 30.24 -46.63 -2.99
CA THR A 18 29.09 -47.42 -2.50
C THR A 18 27.77 -46.68 -2.72
N ASP A 19 26.77 -47.49 -3.06
CA ASP A 19 25.46 -47.17 -3.62
C ASP A 19 24.47 -46.38 -2.72
N LYS A 20 23.49 -45.74 -3.40
CA LYS A 20 22.16 -45.17 -3.05
C LYS A 20 21.41 -45.88 -1.87
N PRO A 21 20.30 -45.35 -1.25
CA PRO A 21 19.43 -44.22 -1.68
C PRO A 21 18.77 -43.33 -0.59
N ALA A 22 17.95 -42.39 -1.08
CA ALA A 22 16.67 -41.87 -0.53
C ALA A 22 16.66 -40.50 0.20
N GLU A 23 16.08 -39.54 -0.51
CA GLU A 23 14.99 -38.62 -0.08
C GLU A 23 15.18 -37.75 1.17
N LYS A 24 15.30 -36.44 0.95
CA LYS A 24 14.69 -35.38 1.79
C LYS A 24 14.69 -34.03 1.04
N GLU A 25 13.93 -33.94 -0.04
CA GLU A 25 13.68 -32.67 -0.75
C GLU A 25 12.31 -32.05 -0.41
N GLY A 26 11.52 -32.65 0.49
CA GLY A 26 10.14 -32.24 0.74
C GLY A 26 9.88 -31.28 1.91
N GLU A 27 10.89 -30.79 2.62
CA GLU A 27 10.68 -30.03 3.88
C GLU A 27 10.90 -28.50 3.75
N LYS A 28 11.36 -27.98 2.61
CA LYS A 28 11.63 -26.53 2.45
C LYS A 28 10.53 -25.73 1.74
N GLU A 29 9.55 -26.38 1.13
CA GLU A 29 8.50 -25.68 0.37
C GLU A 29 7.26 -25.35 1.21
N GLN A 30 7.13 -25.90 2.42
CA GLN A 30 5.92 -25.75 3.24
C GLN A 30 5.94 -24.56 4.22
N GLU A 31 7.04 -23.82 4.34
CA GLU A 31 7.13 -22.68 5.26
C GLU A 31 6.75 -21.33 4.63
N GLN A 32 6.48 -21.28 3.31
CA GLN A 32 6.25 -20.03 2.59
C GLN A 32 4.80 -19.76 2.16
N GLU A 33 3.89 -20.72 2.30
CA GLU A 33 2.47 -20.58 1.90
C GLU A 33 1.47 -20.42 3.05
N LYS A 34 1.94 -20.06 4.25
CA LYS A 34 1.07 -19.58 5.33
C LYS A 34 1.35 -18.12 5.67
N LYS A 35 1.34 -17.24 4.65
CA LYS A 35 1.00 -15.85 4.90
C LYS A 35 -0.50 -15.82 5.15
N GLU A 36 -0.87 -16.20 6.37
CA GLU A 36 -2.17 -15.91 6.95
C GLU A 36 -2.55 -14.50 6.48
N GLU A 37 -3.72 -14.41 5.88
CA GLU A 37 -4.48 -13.18 5.77
C GLU A 37 -4.86 -12.78 7.20
N GLN A 38 -3.83 -12.41 7.96
CA GLN A 38 -3.93 -11.88 9.28
C GLN A 38 -4.54 -10.51 9.06
N ALA A 39 -5.82 -10.40 9.44
CA ALA A 39 -6.53 -9.14 9.42
C ALA A 39 -5.58 -8.06 9.96
N PRO A 40 -5.33 -6.97 9.23
CA PRO A 40 -4.33 -5.99 9.61
C PRO A 40 -4.63 -5.55 11.04
N ALA A 41 -3.60 -5.57 11.89
CA ALA A 41 -3.73 -5.13 13.27
C ALA A 41 -4.46 -3.78 13.30
N PRO A 42 -5.39 -3.57 14.25
CA PRO A 42 -6.24 -2.38 14.25
C PRO A 42 -5.39 -1.11 14.20
N VAL A 43 -5.49 -0.38 13.08
CA VAL A 43 -4.76 0.87 12.87
C VAL A 43 -5.34 1.90 13.84
N LYS A 44 -4.57 2.29 14.85
CA LYS A 44 -4.97 3.36 15.77
C LYS A 44 -4.99 4.69 15.01
N THR A 45 -6.18 5.21 14.73
CA THR A 45 -6.37 6.54 14.14
C THR A 45 -6.29 7.62 15.23
N LYS A 46 -5.72 8.78 14.91
CA LYS A 46 -5.67 9.96 15.79
C LYS A 46 -6.44 11.09 15.13
N PHE A 47 -7.14 11.91 15.94
CA PHE A 47 -7.78 13.11 15.44
C PHE A 47 -6.75 14.08 14.85
N LYS A 48 -7.05 14.64 13.68
CA LYS A 48 -6.24 15.65 13.00
C LYS A 48 -7.16 16.66 12.32
N TYR A 49 -6.79 17.94 12.43
CA TYR A 49 -7.47 19.05 11.79
C TYR A 49 -6.66 19.56 10.59
N TRP A 50 -7.35 19.88 9.49
CA TRP A 50 -6.79 20.42 8.26
C TRP A 50 -7.52 21.71 7.90
N GLY A 51 -6.89 22.85 8.16
CA GLY A 51 -7.43 24.17 7.80
C GLY A 51 -7.19 24.50 6.33
N TRP A 52 -7.91 25.51 5.84
CA TRP A 52 -7.66 26.06 4.50
C TRP A 52 -6.22 26.57 4.38
N THR A 53 -5.55 26.22 3.28
CA THR A 53 -4.15 26.60 3.02
C THR A 53 -3.99 28.02 2.47
N GLY A 54 -5.04 28.59 1.89
CA GLY A 54 -4.96 29.85 1.14
C GLY A 54 -4.65 29.69 -0.35
N GLU A 55 -4.34 28.48 -0.83
CA GLU A 55 -3.85 28.28 -2.21
C GLU A 55 -4.95 28.40 -3.28
N ASN A 56 -6.19 28.02 -2.95
CA ASN A 56 -7.34 28.09 -3.87
C ASN A 56 -8.68 28.13 -3.10
N MET A 57 -9.78 28.39 -3.81
CA MET A 57 -11.14 28.48 -3.22
C MET A 57 -12.04 27.29 -3.59
N TYR A 58 -11.47 26.12 -3.89
CA TYR A 58 -12.24 24.94 -4.32
C TYR A 58 -12.82 24.16 -3.13
N PHE A 59 -13.63 24.83 -2.32
CA PHE A 59 -14.06 24.29 -1.02
C PHE A 59 -15.03 23.12 -1.13
N ILE A 60 -16.12 23.28 -1.88
CA ILE A 60 -17.19 22.28 -2.01
C ILE A 60 -17.76 22.34 -3.43
N ARG A 61 -18.02 21.17 -4.01
CA ARG A 61 -18.77 21.00 -5.25
C ARG A 61 -19.84 19.94 -5.04
N GLY A 62 -21.06 20.22 -5.48
CA GLY A 62 -22.15 19.24 -5.51
C GLY A 62 -22.69 19.09 -6.93
N SER A 63 -23.08 17.86 -7.27
CA SER A 63 -23.81 17.49 -8.49
C SER A 63 -24.70 16.28 -8.18
N ASN A 64 -25.59 15.92 -9.10
CA ASN A 64 -26.43 14.72 -8.94
C ASN A 64 -25.59 13.43 -8.80
N ASP A 65 -24.37 13.44 -9.34
CA ASP A 65 -23.52 12.25 -9.38
C ASP A 65 -22.50 12.18 -8.24
N ASN A 66 -22.32 13.26 -7.48
CA ASN A 66 -21.36 13.33 -6.37
C ASN A 66 -21.43 14.61 -5.54
N ILE A 67 -20.89 14.51 -4.34
CA ILE A 67 -20.43 15.65 -3.53
C ILE A 67 -18.92 15.54 -3.31
N SER A 68 -18.20 16.65 -3.44
CA SER A 68 -16.77 16.72 -3.11
C SER A 68 -16.43 17.93 -2.26
N ILE A 69 -15.44 17.75 -1.38
CA ILE A 69 -14.96 18.73 -0.41
C ILE A 69 -13.43 18.82 -0.55
N GLY A 70 -12.96 20.02 -0.90
CA GLY A 70 -11.56 20.30 -1.21
C GLY A 70 -11.13 19.72 -2.56
N ALA A 71 -10.36 20.48 -3.32
CA ALA A 71 -9.82 20.01 -4.59
C ALA A 71 -8.38 20.52 -4.84
N GLY A 72 -7.68 19.84 -5.73
CA GLY A 72 -6.33 20.21 -6.14
C GLY A 72 -5.74 19.16 -7.05
N ASP A 73 -5.05 19.57 -8.12
CA ASP A 73 -4.39 18.67 -9.06
C ASP A 73 -5.28 17.56 -9.62
N GLY A 74 -6.57 17.88 -9.86
CA GLY A 74 -7.57 16.93 -10.37
C GLY A 74 -8.06 15.90 -9.34
N LYS A 75 -7.69 16.05 -8.06
CA LYS A 75 -8.07 15.19 -6.95
C LYS A 75 -8.97 15.92 -5.96
N PHE A 76 -9.63 15.15 -5.09
CA PHE A 76 -10.53 15.67 -4.07
C PHE A 76 -10.08 15.27 -2.66
N GLY A 77 -10.17 16.19 -1.71
CA GLY A 77 -9.88 15.91 -0.30
C GLY A 77 -10.83 14.83 0.24
N LEU A 78 -12.11 14.98 -0.10
CA LEU A 78 -13.16 14.00 0.12
C LEU A 78 -14.12 14.04 -1.08
N TRP A 79 -14.48 12.89 -1.60
CA TRP A 79 -15.46 12.70 -2.66
C TRP A 79 -16.39 11.56 -2.26
N LEU A 80 -17.69 11.74 -2.49
CA LEU A 80 -18.70 10.70 -2.34
C LEU A 80 -19.51 10.63 -3.63
N ASP A 81 -19.91 9.43 -4.02
CA ASP A 81 -20.80 9.22 -5.16
C ASP A 81 -22.23 9.73 -4.88
N GLY A 82 -23.06 9.76 -5.92
CA GLY A 82 -24.45 10.26 -5.85
C GLY A 82 -25.35 9.43 -4.94
N ASP A 83 -25.03 8.15 -4.77
CA ASP A 83 -25.74 7.24 -3.86
C ASP A 83 -25.23 7.34 -2.41
N LEU A 84 -24.19 8.15 -2.16
CA LEU A 84 -23.54 8.35 -0.86
C LEU A 84 -23.06 7.04 -0.23
N TYR A 85 -22.66 6.09 -1.07
CA TYR A 85 -22.25 4.74 -0.71
C TYR A 85 -20.74 4.52 -0.89
N LEU A 86 -20.20 4.96 -2.02
CA LEU A 86 -18.76 4.90 -2.29
C LEU A 86 -18.12 6.26 -2.04
N GLY A 87 -16.95 6.21 -1.41
CA GLY A 87 -16.16 7.40 -1.15
C GLY A 87 -14.71 7.23 -1.59
N ARG A 88 -14.09 8.37 -1.91
CA ARG A 88 -12.67 8.50 -2.17
C ARG A 88 -12.09 9.68 -1.40
N THR A 89 -10.89 9.52 -0.87
CA THR A 89 -10.14 10.61 -0.23
C THR A 89 -8.70 10.63 -0.74
N GLN A 90 -8.23 11.81 -1.11
CA GLN A 90 -6.90 12.01 -1.64
C GLN A 90 -6.29 13.28 -1.05
N ARG A 91 -5.00 13.50 -1.34
CA ARG A 91 -4.37 14.78 -1.08
C ARG A 91 -5.02 15.87 -1.93
N CYS A 92 -5.26 17.04 -1.35
CA CYS A 92 -5.69 18.22 -2.10
C CYS A 92 -4.97 19.48 -1.61
N THR A 93 -4.83 20.46 -2.49
CA THR A 93 -4.16 21.73 -2.18
C THR A 93 -5.05 22.69 -1.38
N THR A 94 -6.38 22.58 -1.45
CA THR A 94 -7.29 23.41 -0.64
C THR A 94 -7.02 23.28 0.87
N TYR A 95 -6.80 22.06 1.37
CA TYR A 95 -6.59 21.82 2.81
C TYR A 95 -5.21 21.26 3.15
N GLY A 96 -4.39 20.94 2.15
CA GLY A 96 -3.08 20.31 2.34
C GLY A 96 -3.17 18.94 3.03
N ASN A 97 -4.32 18.27 2.96
CA ASN A 97 -4.57 17.05 3.70
C ASN A 97 -3.88 15.82 3.08
N GLU A 98 -3.72 14.80 3.93
CA GLU A 98 -3.46 13.42 3.52
C GLU A 98 -4.77 12.68 3.24
N PRO A 99 -4.76 11.51 2.57
CA PRO A 99 -5.93 10.63 2.53
C PRO A 99 -6.48 10.41 3.94
N LEU A 100 -7.78 10.63 4.13
CA LEU A 100 -8.43 10.66 5.44
C LEU A 100 -8.70 9.26 6.02
N THR A 101 -8.52 8.22 5.21
CA THR A 101 -8.69 6.80 5.55
C THR A 101 -7.41 6.02 5.24
N THR A 102 -7.33 4.77 5.71
CA THR A 102 -6.17 3.89 5.47
C THR A 102 -5.98 3.50 4.00
N ARG A 103 -7.03 3.60 3.20
CA ARG A 103 -7.04 3.44 1.74
C ARG A 103 -7.72 4.66 1.13
N GLU A 104 -7.42 4.99 -0.12
CA GLU A 104 -8.09 6.12 -0.78
C GLU A 104 -9.58 5.84 -1.00
N ASP A 105 -9.95 4.60 -1.33
CA ASP A 105 -11.34 4.18 -1.55
C ASP A 105 -11.96 3.54 -0.31
N PHE A 106 -13.20 3.89 0.00
CA PHE A 106 -13.93 3.39 1.15
C PHE A 106 -15.44 3.28 0.89
N ILE A 107 -16.11 2.49 1.73
CA ILE A 107 -17.57 2.34 1.74
C ILE A 107 -18.13 3.12 2.92
N VAL A 108 -19.09 3.99 2.67
CA VAL A 108 -19.83 4.71 3.70
C VAL A 108 -20.74 3.74 4.43
N LYS A 109 -20.66 3.73 5.76
CA LYS A 109 -21.56 2.95 6.62
C LYS A 109 -22.75 3.78 7.09
N ILE A 110 -22.46 4.98 7.58
CA ILE A 110 -23.42 5.96 8.09
C ILE A 110 -22.86 7.34 7.75
N MET A 111 -23.74 8.26 7.34
CA MET A 111 -23.42 9.67 7.14
C MET A 111 -24.39 10.52 7.94
N GLU A 112 -23.86 11.49 8.69
CA GLU A 112 -24.64 12.42 9.49
C GLU A 112 -24.34 13.85 9.05
N CYS A 113 -25.37 14.71 9.02
CA CYS A 113 -25.25 16.14 8.72
C CYS A 113 -25.93 16.92 9.84
N TRP A 114 -25.21 17.90 10.39
CA TRP A 114 -25.62 18.66 11.56
C TRP A 114 -25.74 20.14 11.21
N THR A 115 -26.79 20.82 11.70
CA THR A 115 -26.97 22.27 11.57
C THR A 115 -27.07 22.92 12.95
N PHE A 116 -26.76 24.21 13.00
CA PHE A 116 -26.99 25.06 14.17
C PHE A 116 -28.26 25.90 13.95
N ILE A 117 -28.99 26.23 15.01
CA ILE A 117 -30.19 27.08 15.02
C ILE A 117 -29.90 28.32 15.85
#